data_AF-A0A936D257-F1
#
_entry.id   AF-A0A936D257-F1
#
_cell.length_a   1.000
_cell.length_b   1.000
_cell.length_c   1.000
_cell.angle_alpha   90.00
_cell.angle_beta   90.00
_cell.angle_gamma   90.00
#
_symmetry.space_group_name_H-M   'P 1'
#
loop_
_entity.id
_entity.type
_entity.pdbx_description
1 polymer ?
#
loop_
_entity_poly.entity_id
_entity_poly.type
_entity_poly.pdbx_seq_one_letter_code
_entity_poly.pdbx_strand_id
1 'polypeptide(L)'
;MKCIYAIPPDASEAAKKLAKRYTQALSKLSDDVIALGDDLRAFAEMHGAAVLKLDDDDWASATEGLTQPGDRDLAGELFWSPADAQRFQHALDGSADLAARRTVSAWLGTQAGRERSVLLVAT
;
A
#
# COMPACT_ATOMS: atom_id res chain seq x y z
N MET A 1 -0.82 6.58 -12.83
CA MET A 1 -1.34 7.29 -11.64
C MET A 1 -1.37 6.37 -10.44
N LYS A 2 -0.46 6.58 -9.49
CA LYS A 2 -0.18 5.62 -8.41
C LYS A 2 -1.05 5.93 -7.19
N CYS A 3 -1.56 4.89 -6.55
CA CYS A 3 -2.60 5.03 -5.53
C CYS A 3 -2.33 4.14 -4.31
N ILE A 4 -2.73 4.64 -3.14
CA ILE A 4 -2.81 3.90 -1.89
C ILE A 4 -4.29 3.81 -1.51
N TYR A 5 -4.82 2.61 -1.36
CA TYR A 5 -6.22 2.34 -1.07
C TYR A 5 -6.40 1.90 0.38
N ALA A 6 -7.45 2.39 1.04
CA ALA A 6 -7.88 1.89 2.34
C ALA A 6 -8.99 0.86 2.16
N ILE A 7 -8.69 -0.40 2.47
CA ILE A 7 -9.60 -1.53 2.37
C ILE A 7 -10.36 -1.68 3.70
N PRO A 8 -11.71 -1.71 3.66
CA PRO A 8 -12.50 -1.89 4.86
C PRO A 8 -12.35 -3.31 5.45
N PRO A 9 -12.65 -3.51 6.75
CA PRO A 9 -12.41 -4.79 7.43
C PRO A 9 -13.10 -6.00 6.80
N ASP A 10 -14.30 -5.82 6.26
CA ASP A 10 -15.10 -6.86 5.59
C ASP A 10 -14.51 -7.33 4.26
N ALA A 11 -13.75 -6.47 3.57
CA ALA A 11 -13.04 -6.78 2.32
C ALA A 11 -11.56 -7.18 2.55
N SER A 12 -11.04 -6.99 3.78
CA SER A 12 -9.62 -7.18 4.14
C SER A 12 -9.10 -8.58 3.81
N GLU A 13 -9.84 -9.63 4.19
CA GLU A 13 -9.41 -11.01 3.95
C GLU A 13 -9.39 -11.39 2.45
N ALA A 14 -10.33 -10.85 1.66
CA ALA A 14 -10.35 -11.05 0.23
C ALA A 14 -9.17 -10.35 -0.45
N ALA A 15 -8.90 -9.10 -0.07
CA ALA A 15 -7.76 -8.32 -0.54
C ALA A 15 -6.44 -9.02 -0.23
N LYS A 16 -6.27 -9.52 1.01
CA LYS A 16 -5.08 -10.22 1.46
C LYS A 16 -4.82 -11.49 0.66
N LYS A 17 -5.86 -12.28 0.37
CA LYS A 17 -5.74 -13.48 -0.46
C LYS A 17 -5.30 -13.14 -1.89
N LEU A 18 -5.88 -12.08 -2.46
CA LEU A 18 -5.55 -11.64 -3.82
C LEU A 18 -4.11 -11.09 -3.89
N ALA A 19 -3.73 -10.25 -2.93
CA ALA A 19 -2.38 -9.73 -2.79
C ALA A 19 -1.34 -10.86 -2.65
N LYS A 20 -1.63 -11.86 -1.82
CA LYS A 20 -0.77 -13.03 -1.66
C LYS A 20 -0.57 -13.80 -2.97
N ARG A 21 -1.63 -14.00 -3.76
CA ARG A 21 -1.54 -14.67 -5.07
C ARG A 21 -0.66 -13.88 -6.03
N TYR A 22 -0.84 -12.56 -6.10
CA TYR A 22 -0.02 -11.71 -6.94
C TYR A 22 1.45 -11.68 -6.50
N THR A 23 1.75 -11.54 -5.20
CA THR A 23 3.13 -11.61 -4.69
C THR A 23 3.78 -12.96 -5.00
N GLN A 24 3.02 -14.06 -4.95
CA GLN A 24 3.50 -15.38 -5.37
C GLN A 24 3.74 -15.48 -6.88
N ALA A 25 2.92 -14.82 -7.71
CA ALA A 25 3.13 -14.76 -9.15
C ALA A 25 4.38 -13.93 -9.48
N LEU A 26 4.58 -12.79 -8.81
CA LEU A 26 5.76 -11.94 -8.95
C LEU A 26 7.04 -12.70 -8.58
N SER A 27 7.06 -13.40 -7.43
CA SER A 27 8.25 -14.13 -6.98
C SER A 27 8.64 -15.29 -7.89
N LYS A 28 7.67 -15.82 -8.65
CA LYS A 28 7.87 -16.89 -9.63
C LYS A 28 8.05 -16.38 -11.06
N LEU A 29 7.93 -15.07 -11.30
CA LEU A 29 7.87 -14.48 -12.64
C LEU A 29 6.83 -15.20 -13.54
N SER A 30 5.65 -15.48 -12.98
CA SER A 30 4.56 -16.18 -13.66
C SER A 30 3.93 -15.33 -14.77
N ASP A 31 3.38 -15.96 -15.80
CA ASP A 31 2.56 -15.30 -16.83
C ASP A 31 1.30 -14.65 -16.25
N ASP A 32 0.83 -15.12 -15.09
CA ASP A 32 -0.35 -14.60 -14.40
C ASP A 32 -0.14 -13.24 -13.72
N VAL A 33 1.09 -12.72 -13.67
CA VAL A 33 1.42 -11.46 -12.95
C VAL A 33 0.53 -10.32 -13.43
N ILE A 34 0.40 -10.14 -14.74
CA ILE A 34 -0.39 -9.03 -15.30
C ILE A 34 -1.86 -9.17 -14.92
N ALA A 35 -2.46 -10.35 -15.13
CA ALA A 35 -3.87 -10.60 -14.83
C ALA A 35 -4.18 -10.43 -13.33
N LEU A 36 -3.33 -10.95 -12.45
CA LEU A 36 -3.49 -10.78 -11.00
C LEU A 36 -3.28 -9.33 -10.54
N GLY A 37 -2.44 -8.57 -11.24
CA GLY A 37 -2.24 -7.13 -11.00
C GLY A 37 -3.48 -6.34 -11.38
N ASP A 38 -4.09 -6.68 -12.52
CA ASP A 38 -5.36 -6.11 -12.96
C ASP A 38 -6.51 -6.45 -12.00
N ASP A 39 -6.59 -7.70 -11.53
CA ASP A 39 -7.57 -8.11 -10.52
C ASP A 39 -7.38 -7.33 -9.21
N LEU A 40 -6.13 -7.16 -8.74
CA LEU A 40 -5.82 -6.38 -7.55
C LEU A 40 -6.28 -4.93 -7.68
N ARG A 41 -6.01 -4.32 -8.82
CA ARG A 41 -6.44 -2.95 -9.12
C ARG A 41 -7.96 -2.86 -9.12
N ALA A 42 -8.64 -3.72 -9.87
CA ALA A 42 -10.09 -3.72 -9.94
C ALA A 42 -10.73 -3.94 -8.56
N PHE A 43 -10.15 -4.83 -7.76
CA PHE A 43 -10.57 -5.05 -6.38
C PHE A 43 -10.40 -3.77 -5.52
N ALA A 44 -9.24 -3.12 -5.62
CA ALA A 44 -8.94 -1.89 -4.89
C ALA A 44 -9.91 -0.75 -5.24
N GLU A 45 -10.22 -0.59 -6.52
CA GLU A 45 -11.14 0.43 -7.02
C GLU A 45 -12.58 0.15 -6.61
N MET A 46 -12.99 -1.12 -6.55
CA MET A 46 -14.34 -1.54 -6.17
C MET A 46 -14.58 -1.46 -4.66
N HIS A 47 -13.60 -1.86 -3.85
CA HIS A 47 -13.76 -2.01 -2.41
C HIS A 47 -13.04 -0.95 -1.58
N GLY A 48 -12.21 -0.11 -2.20
CA GLY A 48 -11.47 0.95 -1.52
C GLY A 48 -12.42 2.00 -0.93
N ALA A 49 -12.46 2.07 0.39
CA ALA A 49 -13.29 3.03 1.12
C ALA A 49 -12.63 4.41 1.27
N ALA A 50 -11.36 4.54 0.91
CA ALA A 50 -10.65 5.78 0.72
C ALA A 50 -9.45 5.56 -0.23
N VAL A 51 -9.04 6.59 -0.95
CA VAL A 51 -7.89 6.55 -1.85
C VAL A 51 -7.00 7.78 -1.63
N LEU A 52 -5.70 7.57 -1.56
CA LEU A 52 -4.68 8.61 -1.64
C LEU A 52 -4.00 8.50 -3.00
N LYS A 53 -4.07 9.59 -3.76
CA LYS A 53 -3.51 9.71 -5.11
C LYS A 53 -2.18 10.43 -5.00
N LEU A 54 -1.13 9.84 -5.56
CA LEU A 54 0.23 10.39 -5.51
C LEU A 54 0.72 10.62 -6.94
N ASP A 55 1.41 11.73 -7.16
CA ASP A 55 2.20 11.91 -8.38
C ASP A 55 3.50 11.08 -8.31
N ASP A 56 4.33 11.16 -9.33
CA ASP A 56 5.54 10.33 -9.41
C ASP A 56 6.60 10.71 -8.37
N ASP A 57 6.72 11.99 -8.03
CA ASP A 57 7.68 12.51 -7.06
C ASP A 57 7.22 12.19 -5.63
N ASP A 58 5.94 12.40 -5.34
CA ASP A 58 5.31 12.02 -4.08
C ASP A 58 5.37 10.50 -3.87
N TRP A 59 5.16 9.72 -4.92
CA TRP A 59 5.25 8.27 -4.87
C TRP A 59 6.69 7.81 -4.62
N ALA A 60 7.67 8.38 -5.31
CA ALA A 60 9.08 8.09 -5.08
C ALA A 60 9.47 8.42 -3.63
N SER A 61 9.07 9.59 -3.13
CA SER A 61 9.33 10.02 -1.75
C SER A 61 8.65 9.14 -0.70
N ALA A 62 7.41 8.71 -0.97
CA ALA A 62 6.67 7.79 -0.12
C ALA A 62 7.32 6.40 -0.11
N THR A 63 7.60 5.84 -1.29
CA THR A 63 8.22 4.51 -1.42
C THR A 63 9.67 4.45 -0.94
N GLU A 64 10.44 5.52 -1.06
CA GLU A 64 11.78 5.64 -0.46
C GLU A 64 11.71 5.51 1.06
N GLY A 65 10.74 6.20 1.69
CA GLY A 65 10.52 6.07 3.13
C GLY A 65 10.03 4.69 3.56
N LEU A 66 9.34 3.97 2.65
CA LEU A 66 8.86 2.60 2.86
C LEU A 66 9.90 1.50 2.57
N THR A 67 11.04 1.81 1.93
CA THR A 67 12.03 0.82 1.46
C THR A 67 13.35 0.82 2.25
N GLN A 68 13.42 1.54 3.38
CA GLN A 68 14.61 1.56 4.23
C GLN A 68 14.93 0.17 4.83
N PRO A 69 16.22 -0.15 5.12
CA PRO A 69 16.64 -1.48 5.57
C PRO A 69 16.09 -1.80 6.97
N GLY A 70 15.16 -2.75 7.02
CA GLY A 70 14.29 -3.03 8.17
C GLY A 70 12.83 -3.22 7.75
N ASP A 71 12.46 -2.56 6.64
CA ASP A 71 11.10 -2.48 6.11
C ASP A 71 10.97 -3.05 4.68
N ARG A 72 12.07 -3.56 4.10
CA ARG A 72 12.12 -4.11 2.73
C ARG A 72 11.15 -5.26 2.47
N ASP A 73 10.71 -5.98 3.51
CA ASP A 73 9.71 -7.05 3.37
C ASP A 73 8.31 -6.50 3.05
N LEU A 74 8.05 -5.22 3.34
CA LEU A 74 6.70 -4.66 3.29
C LEU A 74 6.37 -3.96 1.97
N ALA A 75 7.38 -3.49 1.21
CA ALA A 75 7.16 -3.05 -0.17
C ALA A 75 6.74 -4.23 -1.09
N GLY A 76 7.04 -5.47 -0.68
CA GLY A 76 6.58 -6.70 -1.32
C GLY A 76 5.19 -7.18 -0.87
N GLU A 77 4.66 -6.60 0.22
CA GLU A 77 3.29 -6.79 0.65
C GLU A 77 2.44 -5.68 0.05
N LEU A 78 1.77 -5.97 -1.06
CA LEU A 78 0.84 -5.01 -1.65
C LEU A 78 -0.33 -4.69 -0.75
N PHE A 79 -0.41 -5.31 0.44
CA PHE A 79 -1.46 -5.21 1.42
C PHE A 79 -0.89 -5.21 2.85
N TRP A 80 -1.14 -4.14 3.61
CA TRP A 80 -0.74 -4.00 5.02
C TRP A 80 -1.92 -4.11 5.97
N SER A 81 -1.66 -4.69 7.13
CA SER A 81 -2.60 -4.64 8.25
C SER A 81 -2.66 -3.22 8.85
N PRO A 82 -3.72 -2.88 9.62
CA PRO A 82 -3.79 -1.59 10.32
C PRO A 82 -2.57 -1.34 11.23
N ALA A 83 -2.06 -2.39 11.90
CA ALA A 83 -0.91 -2.29 12.79
C ALA A 83 0.39 -1.95 12.03
N ASP A 84 0.58 -2.51 10.84
CA ASP A 84 1.77 -2.25 10.03
C ASP A 84 1.70 -0.84 9.43
N ALA A 85 0.52 -0.40 8.95
CA ALA A 85 0.30 0.98 8.51
C ALA A 85 0.65 2.01 9.60
N GLN A 86 0.35 1.72 10.86
CA GLN A 86 0.72 2.58 12.00
C GLN A 86 2.23 2.61 12.26
N ARG A 87 2.92 1.48 12.11
CA ARG A 87 4.40 1.44 12.24
C ARG A 87 5.07 2.30 11.17
N PHE A 88 4.54 2.29 9.95
CA PHE A 88 5.06 3.10 8.84
C PHE A 88 4.89 4.59 9.00
N GLN A 89 3.80 5.01 9.62
CA GLN A 89 3.59 6.42 9.96
C GLN A 89 4.84 6.99 10.65
N HIS A 90 5.35 6.27 11.66
CA HIS A 90 6.53 6.71 12.41
C HIS A 90 7.83 6.67 11.59
N ALA A 91 7.98 5.72 10.66
CA ALA A 91 9.16 5.61 9.80
C ALA A 91 9.24 6.76 8.77
N LEU A 92 8.09 7.26 8.30
CA LEU A 92 8.03 8.34 7.30
C LEU A 92 8.37 9.73 7.85
N ASP A 93 8.29 9.93 9.17
CA ASP A 93 8.48 11.26 9.79
C ASP A 93 9.97 11.73 9.82
N GLY A 94 10.93 10.90 9.41
CA GLY A 94 12.38 11.16 9.54
C GLY A 94 13.13 11.69 8.30
N SER A 95 12.47 12.11 7.20
CA SER A 95 13.14 12.30 5.91
C SER A 95 12.97 13.69 5.24
N ALA A 96 13.82 14.00 4.24
CA ALA A 96 14.14 15.35 3.76
C ALA A 96 13.01 16.08 3.00
N ASP A 97 12.18 15.38 2.24
CA ASP A 97 10.92 15.92 1.71
C ASP A 97 9.80 15.74 2.75
N LEU A 98 9.52 16.83 3.46
CA LEU A 98 8.63 16.86 4.62
C LEU A 98 7.14 16.96 4.25
N ALA A 99 6.78 17.50 3.09
CA ALA A 99 5.39 17.84 2.79
C ALA A 99 4.59 16.63 2.31
N ALA A 100 5.11 15.91 1.32
CA ALA A 100 4.51 14.68 0.80
C ALA A 100 4.41 13.61 1.89
N ARG A 101 5.50 13.41 2.64
CA ARG A 101 5.59 12.40 3.71
C ARG A 101 4.64 12.68 4.87
N ARG A 102 4.47 13.93 5.29
CA ARG A 102 3.46 14.29 6.31
C ARG A 102 2.05 13.98 5.85
N THR A 103 1.75 14.20 4.57
CA THR A 103 0.43 13.88 4.01
C THR A 103 0.17 12.38 4.02
N VAL A 104 1.13 11.57 3.57
CA VAL A 104 1.03 10.10 3.59
C VAL A 104 0.97 9.57 5.03
N SER A 105 1.84 10.06 5.91
CA SER A 105 1.90 9.72 7.34
C SER A 105 0.57 10.01 8.05
N ALA A 106 0.02 11.22 7.89
CA ALA A 106 -1.27 11.61 8.46
C ALA A 106 -2.42 10.75 7.91
N TRP A 107 -2.38 10.43 6.62
CA TRP A 107 -3.40 9.58 6.00
C TRP A 107 -3.35 8.14 6.54
N LEU A 108 -2.15 7.54 6.64
CA LEU A 108 -1.95 6.20 7.21
C LEU A 108 -2.43 6.14 8.66
N GLY A 109 -2.08 7.12 9.49
CA GLY A 109 -2.55 7.21 10.87
C GLY A 109 -4.08 7.28 10.97
N THR A 110 -4.71 8.02 10.05
CA THR A 110 -6.18 8.09 9.97
C THR A 110 -6.79 6.75 9.59
N GLN A 111 -6.19 6.00 8.64
CA GLN A 111 -6.72 4.69 8.24
C GLN A 111 -6.49 3.63 9.32
N ALA A 112 -5.32 3.63 9.96
CA ALA A 112 -5.02 2.75 11.09
C ALA A 112 -5.99 2.98 12.25
N GLY A 113 -6.26 4.23 12.63
CA GLY A 113 -7.26 4.56 13.65
C GLY A 113 -8.70 4.20 13.28
N ARG A 114 -8.97 3.88 12.01
CA ARG A 114 -10.24 3.34 11.51
C ARG A 114 -10.19 1.81 11.31
N GLU A 115 -9.13 1.16 11.76
CA GLU A 115 -8.89 -0.29 11.60
C GLU A 115 -8.95 -0.74 10.14
N ARG A 116 -8.50 0.11 9.21
CA ARG A 116 -8.49 -0.20 7.77
C ARG A 116 -7.14 -0.75 7.35
N SER A 117 -7.18 -1.80 6.54
CA SER A 117 -6.01 -2.31 5.84
C SER A 117 -5.65 -1.40 4.68
N VAL A 118 -4.39 -1.40 4.27
CA VAL A 118 -3.88 -0.51 3.21
C VAL A 118 -3.39 -1.34 2.04
N LEU A 119 -3.82 -1.03 0.82
CA LEU A 119 -3.42 -1.73 -0.41
C LEU A 119 -2.71 -0.75 -1.35
N LEU A 120 -1.51 -1.08 -1.80
CA LEU A 120 -0.72 -0.25 -2.71
C LEU A 120 -0.88 -0.73 -4.14
N VAL A 121 -1.19 0.20 -5.04
CA VAL A 121 -1.33 -0.08 -6.48
C VAL A 121 -0.53 0.95 -7.27
N ALA A 122 0.59 0.50 -7.82
CA ALA A 122 1.36 1.25 -8.81
C ALA A 122 0.82 0.89 -10.20
N THR A 123 0.27 1.89 -10.91
CA THR A 123 -0.11 1.76 -12.33
C THR A 123 1.02 2.20 -13.24
#